data_AF-A0A520XMC4-F1
#
_entry.id   AF-A0A520XMC4-F1
#
_cell.length_a   1.000
_cell.length_b   1.000
_cell.length_c   1.000
_cell.angle_alpha   90.00
_cell.angle_beta   90.00
_cell.angle_gamma   90.00
#
_symmetry.space_group_name_H-M   'P 1'
#
loop_
_entity.id
_entity.type
_entity.pdbx_description
1 polymer ?
#
loop_
_entity_poly.entity_id
_entity_poly.type
_entity_poly.pdbx_seq_one_letter_code
_entity_poly.pdbx_strand_id
1 'polypeptide(L)'
;MAYRAEYLWVDGTEPTPEIRSKTKILADGEEPGIWGYDGSSTNQATGDNSDVVLKPVFSCPDPIRGGDNILVMCETFLTDLVTPHPSNTRALARAAED
;
A
#
# COMPACT_ATOMS: atom_id res chain seq x y z
N MET A 1 -3.90 -0.18 23.21
CA MET A 1 -4.83 0.91 22.82
C MET A 1 -5.05 0.87 21.31
N ALA A 2 -6.11 1.48 20.76
CA ALA A 2 -6.18 1.64 19.30
C ALA A 2 -5.02 2.52 18.79
N TYR A 3 -4.46 2.19 17.64
CA TYR A 3 -3.28 2.84 17.08
C TYR A 3 -3.46 3.17 15.59
N ARG A 4 -2.60 4.04 15.04
CA ARG A 4 -2.64 4.45 13.62
C ARG A 4 -1.62 3.67 12.81
N ALA A 5 -2.06 3.11 11.69
CA ALA A 5 -1.22 2.54 10.65
C ALA A 5 -1.31 3.39 9.39
N GLU A 6 -0.23 4.07 9.02
CA GLU A 6 -0.14 4.82 7.77
C GLU A 6 0.26 3.87 6.64
N TYR A 7 -0.66 3.56 5.73
CA TYR A 7 -0.37 2.72 4.57
C TYR A 7 0.25 3.61 3.50
N LEU A 8 1.46 3.29 3.07
CA LEU A 8 2.17 3.97 1.98
C LEU A 8 2.28 3.03 0.78
N TRP A 9 2.14 3.58 -0.42
CA TRP A 9 2.37 2.86 -1.67
C TRP A 9 2.89 3.81 -2.76
N VAL A 10 3.42 3.21 -3.83
CA VAL A 10 3.86 3.92 -5.02
C VAL A 10 2.75 3.88 -6.06
N ASP A 11 2.44 5.04 -6.63
CA ASP A 11 1.39 5.16 -7.66
C ASP A 11 1.86 4.78 -9.07
N GLY A 12 1.04 5.07 -10.07
CA GLY A 12 1.33 4.80 -11.49
C GLY A 12 1.76 6.03 -12.28
N THR A 13 2.10 7.15 -11.64
CA THR A 13 2.41 8.40 -12.34
C THR A 13 3.67 8.24 -13.19
N GLU A 14 3.64 8.79 -14.41
CA GLU A 14 4.78 8.84 -15.32
C GLU A 14 5.21 10.31 -15.57
N PRO A 15 6.52 10.56 -15.78
CA PRO A 15 7.63 9.60 -15.87
C PRO A 15 8.16 9.11 -14.51
N THR A 16 7.77 9.77 -13.43
CA THR A 16 8.26 9.48 -12.07
C THR A 16 7.07 9.14 -11.17
N PRO A 17 6.99 7.90 -10.67
CA PRO A 17 5.95 7.52 -9.71
C PRO A 17 6.08 8.29 -8.40
N GLU A 18 4.93 8.58 -7.77
CA GLU A 18 4.86 9.31 -6.51
C GLU A 18 4.43 8.40 -5.34
N ILE A 19 4.75 8.83 -4.13
CA ILE A 19 4.28 8.16 -2.90
C ILE A 19 2.88 8.68 -2.56
N ARG A 20 1.98 7.75 -2.27
CA ARG A 20 0.64 8.02 -1.74
C ARG A 20 0.53 7.41 -0.34
N SER A 21 -0.36 7.95 0.48
CA SER A 21 -0.62 7.38 1.79
C SER A 21 -2.04 7.61 2.31
N LYS A 22 -2.48 6.76 3.23
CA LYS A 22 -3.68 6.97 4.04
C LYS A 22 -3.62 6.18 5.34
N THR A 23 -4.30 6.70 6.36
CA THR A 23 -4.30 6.11 7.71
C THR A 23 -5.44 5.13 7.94
N LYS A 24 -5.14 3.93 8.45
CA LYS A 24 -6.11 3.02 9.09
C LYS A 24 -6.00 3.14 10.61
N ILE A 25 -7.13 3.16 11.31
CA ILE A 25 -7.15 2.99 12.77
C ILE A 25 -7.33 1.50 13.06
N LEU A 26 -6.42 0.92 13.83
CA LEU A 26 -6.41 -0.50 14.19
C LEU A 26 -6.65 -0.65 15.70
N ALA A 27 -7.31 -1.74 16.08
CA ALA A 27 -7.47 -2.09 17.49
C ALA A 27 -6.12 -2.49 18.12
N ASP A 28 -6.08 -2.52 19.45
CA ASP A 28 -4.90 -2.98 20.16
C ASP A 28 -4.54 -4.42 19.79
N GLY A 29 -3.29 -4.66 19.39
CA GLY A 29 -2.82 -5.98 18.94
C GLY A 29 -3.35 -6.47 17.58
N GLU A 30 -4.13 -5.66 16.86
CA GLU A 30 -4.51 -5.98 15.47
C GLU A 30 -3.33 -5.66 14.54
N GLU A 31 -2.97 -6.55 13.62
CA GLU A 31 -1.89 -6.33 12.66
C GLU A 31 -2.40 -5.69 11.34
N PRO A 32 -1.54 -4.95 10.60
CA PRO A 32 -1.88 -4.43 9.27
C PRO A 32 -2.29 -5.53 8.28
N GLY A 33 -3.57 -5.54 7.90
CA GLY A 33 -4.11 -6.43 6.88
C GLY A 33 -4.14 -5.84 5.48
N ILE A 34 -4.63 -6.61 4.51
CA ILE A 34 -4.91 -6.12 3.16
C ILE A 34 -5.94 -4.98 3.21
N TRP A 35 -5.75 -3.99 2.34
CA TRP A 35 -6.69 -2.90 2.13
C TRP A 35 -6.84 -2.61 0.63
N GLY A 36 -7.56 -1.55 0.26
CA GLY A 36 -7.72 -1.15 -1.13
C GLY A 36 -7.97 0.34 -1.24
N TYR A 37 -7.73 0.91 -2.41
CA TYR A 37 -7.92 2.32 -2.73
C TYR A 37 -8.44 2.48 -4.16
N ASP A 38 -8.96 3.68 -4.46
CA ASP A 38 -9.38 4.06 -5.79
C ASP A 38 -8.16 4.45 -6.65
N GLY A 39 -7.78 3.54 -7.54
CA GLY A 39 -6.66 3.65 -8.47
C GLY A 39 -6.84 4.74 -9.54
N SER A 40 -8.08 5.18 -9.80
CA SER A 40 -8.35 6.21 -10.82
C SER A 40 -7.76 7.57 -10.46
N SER A 41 -7.60 7.84 -9.17
CA SER A 41 -6.96 9.06 -8.64
C SER A 41 -5.44 8.99 -8.55
N THR A 42 -4.83 7.92 -9.05
CA THR A 42 -3.40 7.59 -8.85
C THR A 42 -2.71 7.09 -10.12
N ASN A 43 -3.35 7.28 -11.28
CA ASN A 43 -2.87 6.78 -12.58
C ASN A 43 -2.66 5.26 -12.60
N GLN A 44 -3.46 4.51 -11.85
CA GLN A 44 -3.36 3.05 -11.74
C GLN A 44 -4.58 2.32 -12.31
N ALA A 45 -5.69 3.01 -12.52
CA ALA A 45 -6.86 2.40 -13.11
C ALA A 45 -7.72 3.42 -13.86
N THR A 46 -8.62 2.92 -14.71
CA THR A 46 -9.69 3.72 -15.30
C THR A 46 -10.86 3.80 -14.32
N GLY A 47 -11.73 4.81 -14.48
CA GLY A 47 -12.82 5.08 -13.53
C GLY A 47 -13.91 3.99 -13.47
N ASP A 48 -13.99 3.12 -14.47
CA ASP A 48 -14.97 2.02 -14.58
C ASP A 48 -14.52 0.72 -13.90
N ASN A 49 -13.24 0.57 -13.59
CA ASN A 49 -12.69 -0.55 -12.81
C ASN A 49 -11.49 -0.08 -11.98
N SER A 50 -11.79 0.69 -10.93
CA SER A 50 -10.77 1.49 -10.26
C SER A 50 -10.15 0.89 -9.00
N ASP A 51 -10.65 -0.24 -8.50
CA ASP A 51 -10.16 -0.84 -7.26
C ASP A 51 -8.74 -1.40 -7.42
N VAL A 52 -7.83 -0.94 -6.56
CA VAL A 52 -6.46 -1.48 -6.44
C VAL A 52 -6.20 -1.91 -5.00
N VAL A 53 -5.54 -3.06 -4.85
CA VAL A 53 -5.32 -3.72 -3.56
C VAL A 53 -3.97 -3.29 -2.98
N LEU A 54 -3.96 -2.98 -1.68
CA LEU A 54 -2.75 -2.75 -0.88
C LEU A 54 -2.43 -4.02 -0.09
N LYS A 55 -1.27 -4.61 -0.34
CA LYS A 55 -0.72 -5.73 0.42
C LYS A 55 0.46 -5.25 1.26
N PRO A 56 0.37 -5.24 2.60
CA PRO A 56 1.50 -4.91 3.47
C PRO A 56 2.71 -5.80 3.19
N VAL A 57 3.90 -5.20 3.11
CA VAL A 57 5.17 -5.91 2.87
C VAL A 57 6.27 -5.53 3.85
N PHE A 58 6.12 -4.40 4.53
CA PHE A 58 7.04 -3.96 5.58
C PHE A 58 6.31 -2.98 6.51
N SER A 59 6.68 -2.99 7.79
CA SER A 59 6.21 -2.01 8.77
C SER A 59 7.35 -1.53 9.66
N CYS A 60 7.25 -0.29 10.12
CA CYS A 60 8.16 0.29 11.11
C CYS A 60 7.44 1.34 11.98
N PRO A 61 8.00 1.72 13.14
CA PRO A 61 7.42 2.78 13.96
C PRO A 61 7.29 4.11 13.20
N ASP A 62 6.17 4.82 13.37
CA ASP A 62 5.95 6.15 12.81
C ASP A 62 6.74 7.18 13.64
N PRO A 63 7.82 7.77 13.09
CA PRO A 63 8.69 8.67 13.86
C PRO A 63 8.05 10.05 14.11
N ILE A 64 6.99 10.40 13.38
CA ILE A 64 6.30 11.69 13.51
C ILE A 64 5.22 11.57 14.58
N ARG A 65 4.42 10.51 14.54
CA ARG A 65 3.32 10.30 15.49
C ARG A 65 3.79 9.69 16.81
N GLY A 66 4.87 8.91 16.80
CA GLY A 66 5.42 8.23 17.98
C GLY A 66 4.45 7.21 18.60
N GLY A 67 4.80 6.71 19.79
CA GLY A 67 4.01 5.70 20.50
C GLY A 67 3.88 4.40 19.70
N ASP A 68 2.69 3.79 19.74
CA ASP A 68 2.40 2.53 19.06
C ASP A 68 2.01 2.71 17.58
N ASN A 69 2.12 3.93 17.03
CA ASN A 69 1.77 4.20 15.63
C ASN A 69 2.86 3.70 14.68
N ILE A 70 2.46 3.25 13.49
CA ILE A 70 3.36 2.63 12.51
C ILE A 70 3.16 3.17 11.10
N LEU A 71 4.23 3.10 10.31
CA LEU A 71 4.20 3.17 8.86
C LEU A 71 4.13 1.76 8.28
N VAL A 72 3.36 1.57 7.23
CA VAL A 72 3.13 0.29 6.55
C VAL A 72 3.39 0.46 5.06
N MET A 73 4.54 0.00 4.59
CA MET A 73 4.83 -0.02 3.16
C MET A 73 4.06 -1.17 2.50
N CYS A 74 3.37 -0.86 1.41
CA CYS A 74 2.53 -1.79 0.68
C CYS A 74 3.00 -1.98 -0.75
N GLU A 75 2.78 -3.18 -1.26
CA GLU A 75 2.71 -3.44 -2.69
C GLU A 75 1.28 -3.34 -3.21
N THR A 76 1.16 -3.10 -4.52
CA THR A 76 -0.12 -2.98 -5.21
C THR A 76 -0.46 -4.23 -6.03
N PHE A 77 -1.70 -4.67 -5.95
CA PHE A 77 -2.23 -5.86 -6.62
C PHE A 77 -3.55 -5.54 -7.33
N LEU A 78 -3.90 -6.36 -8.33
CA LEU A 78 -5.25 -6.41 -8.87
C LEU A 78 -6.21 -7.03 -7.82
N THR A 79 -7.51 -6.91 -8.08
CA THR A 79 -8.57 -7.37 -7.17
C THR A 79 -8.63 -8.88 -6.96
N ASP A 80 -7.91 -9.66 -7.77
CA ASP A 80 -7.73 -11.10 -7.57
C ASP A 80 -6.75 -11.46 -6.44
N LEU A 81 -6.12 -10.47 -5.80
CA LEU A 81 -5.16 -10.58 -4.68
C LEU A 81 -3.84 -11.30 -4.99
N VAL A 82 -3.69 -11.84 -6.20
CA VAL A 82 -2.55 -12.68 -6.61
C VAL A 82 -1.73 -12.01 -7.69
N THR A 83 -2.37 -11.30 -8.61
CA THR A 83 -1.71 -10.64 -9.73
C THR A 83 -1.16 -9.27 -9.29
N PRO A 84 0.17 -9.05 -9.34
CA PRO A 84 0.74 -7.73 -9.07
C PRO A 84 0.16 -6.68 -10.02
N HIS A 85 -0.11 -5.49 -9.50
CA HIS A 85 -0.53 -4.37 -10.35
C HIS A 85 0.58 -4.04 -11.37
N PRO A 86 0.29 -3.61 -12.60
CA PRO A 86 1.32 -3.27 -13.60
C PRO A 86 2.38 -2.27 -13.12
N SER A 87 2.03 -1.37 -12.20
CA SER A 87 2.97 -0.41 -11.59
C SER A 87 3.81 -0.98 -10.43
N ASN A 88 3.56 -2.23 -10.01
CA ASN A 88 4.27 -2.86 -8.88
C ASN A 88 5.65 -3.37 -9.31
N THR A 89 6.65 -2.51 -9.19
CA THR A 89 8.05 -2.84 -9.50
C THR A 89 8.71 -3.73 -8.46
N ARG A 90 8.20 -3.77 -7.22
CA ARG A 90 8.75 -4.64 -6.16
C ARG A 90 8.52 -6.12 -6.46
N ALA A 91 7.42 -6.48 -7.12
CA ALA A 91 7.18 -7.85 -7.55
C ALA A 91 8.27 -8.38 -8.49
N LEU A 92 8.73 -7.55 -9.44
CA LEU A 92 9.85 -7.89 -10.33
C LEU A 92 11.17 -7.98 -9.56
N ALA A 93 11.42 -7.06 -8.62
CA ALA A 93 12.63 -7.07 -7.81
C ALA A 93 12.76 -8.36 -6.98
N ARG A 94 11.69 -8.79 -6.30
CA ARG A 94 11.68 -10.05 -5.55
C ARG A 94 11.99 -11.26 -6.43
N ALA A 95 11.35 -11.34 -7.60
CA ALA A 95 11.56 -12.46 -8.52
C ALA A 95 12.99 -12.51 -9.09
N ALA A 96 13.74 -11.41 -9.05
CA ALA A 96 15.14 -11.37 -9.45
C ALA A 96 16.11 -11.72 -8.31
N GLU A 97 15.63 -11.78 -7.06
CA GLU A 97 16.42 -12.18 -5.89
C GLU A 97 16.34 -13.71 -5.62
N ASP A 98 15.35 -14.40 -6.21
CA ASP A 98 15.17 -15.86 -6.15
C ASP A 98 16.04 -16.61 -7.18
#